data_AF-A0A972IPT9-F1
#
_entry.id   AF-A0A972IPT9-F1
#
_cell.length_a   1.000
_cell.length_b   1.000
_cell.length_c   1.000
_cell.angle_alpha   90.00
_cell.angle_beta   90.00
_cell.angle_gamma   90.00
#
_symmetry.space_group_name_H-M   'P 1'
#
loop_
_entity.id
_entity.type
_entity.pdbx_description
1 polymer ?
#
loop_
_entity_poly.entity_id
_entity_poly.type
_entity_poly.pdbx_seq_one_letter_code
_entity_poly.pdbx_strand_id
1 'polypeptide(L)'
;MIKDIRWIQRYSNFKKALSNLGEAVELANERELSKLEKQGLIQSFEYTYELAWITIRDFYRMVSSKYKYPGRGKKADSRFYSKR
;
A
#
# COMPACT_ATOMS: atom_id res chain seq x y z
N MET A 1 25.05 4.88 -9.97
CA MET A 1 23.62 4.97 -10.32
C MET A 1 22.80 4.43 -9.16
N ILE A 2 22.04 5.32 -8.52
CA ILE A 2 21.31 5.10 -7.27
C ILE A 2 20.37 3.91 -7.46
N LYS A 3 20.58 2.81 -6.71
CA LYS A 3 19.65 1.69 -6.68
C LYS A 3 18.28 2.24 -6.27
N ASP A 4 17.33 2.23 -7.18
CA ASP A 4 15.93 2.58 -6.91
C ASP A 4 15.46 1.86 -5.65
N ILE A 5 15.31 2.64 -4.58
CA ILE A 5 14.86 2.12 -3.30
C ILE A 5 13.34 1.94 -3.45
N ARG A 6 12.92 0.76 -3.91
CA ARG A 6 11.53 0.45 -4.29
C ARG A 6 10.50 0.83 -3.22
N TRP A 7 10.81 0.67 -1.93
CA TRP A 7 9.88 1.05 -0.86
C TRP A 7 9.66 2.57 -0.79
N ILE A 8 10.64 3.41 -1.17
CA ILE A 8 10.49 4.87 -1.23
C ILE A 8 9.52 5.26 -2.35
N GLN A 9 9.65 4.63 -3.53
CA GLN A 9 8.72 4.85 -4.64
C GLN A 9 7.30 4.43 -4.25
N ARG A 10 7.14 3.26 -3.63
CA ARG A 10 5.84 2.79 -3.14
C ARG A 10 5.26 3.67 -2.05
N TYR A 11 6.10 4.18 -1.15
CA TYR A 11 5.67 5.14 -0.13
C TYR A 11 5.16 6.44 -0.76
N SER A 12 5.81 6.94 -1.81
CA SER A 12 5.31 8.10 -2.58
C SER A 12 3.93 7.84 -3.18
N ASN A 13 3.72 6.65 -3.76
CA ASN A 13 2.42 6.26 -4.31
C ASN A 13 1.35 6.09 -3.22
N PHE A 14 1.70 5.49 -2.09
CA PHE A 14 0.82 5.37 -0.93
C PHE A 14 0.37 6.75 -0.41
N LYS A 15 1.28 7.72 -0.31
CA LYS A 15 0.90 9.08 0.12
C LYS A 15 -0.10 9.74 -0.82
N LYS A 16 0.09 9.58 -2.14
CA LYS A 16 -0.86 10.11 -3.15
C LYS A 16 -2.22 9.43 -3.03
N ALA A 17 -2.23 8.10 -2.91
CA ALA A 17 -3.44 7.31 -2.68
C ALA A 17 -4.21 7.77 -1.44
N LEU A 18 -3.49 7.96 -0.33
CA LEU A 18 -4.06 8.40 0.94
C LEU A 18 -4.66 9.82 0.84
N SER A 19 -4.00 10.73 0.11
CA SER A 19 -4.54 12.08 -0.17
C SER A 19 -5.87 11.99 -0.91
N ASN A 20 -5.92 11.23 -2.00
CA ASN A 20 -7.13 11.05 -2.80
C ASN A 20 -8.26 10.40 -2.01
N LEU A 21 -7.94 9.45 -1.12
CA LEU A 21 -8.91 8.85 -0.22
C LEU A 21 -9.45 9.90 0.77
N GLY A 22 -8.59 10.77 1.30
CA GLY A 22 -8.99 11.90 2.14
C GLY A 22 -9.98 12.83 1.44
N GLU A 23 -9.65 13.26 0.22
CA GLU A 23 -10.53 14.09 -0.61
C GLU A 23 -11.90 13.42 -0.88
N ALA A 24 -11.91 12.11 -1.15
CA ALA A 24 -13.15 11.36 -1.35
C ALA A 24 -14.00 11.26 -0.07
N VAL A 25 -13.36 11.19 1.11
CA VAL A 25 -14.04 11.23 2.41
C VAL A 25 -14.59 12.62 2.72
N GLU A 26 -13.82 13.68 2.42
CA GLU A 26 -14.28 15.07 2.56
C GLU A 26 -15.54 15.31 1.71
N LEU A 27 -15.52 14.90 0.44
CA LEU A 27 -16.69 14.99 -0.44
C LEU A 27 -17.91 14.24 0.12
N ALA A 28 -17.70 13.08 0.75
CA ALA A 28 -18.76 12.29 1.37
C ALA A 28 -19.36 12.96 2.62
N ASN A 29 -18.59 13.82 3.31
CA ASN A 29 -19.05 14.59 4.45
C ASN A 29 -19.79 15.87 4.02
N GLU A 30 -19.45 16.45 2.87
CA GLU A 30 -20.10 17.65 2.35
C GLU A 30 -21.50 17.36 1.78
N ARG A 31 -21.70 16.20 1.14
CA ARG A 31 -22.99 15.82 0.55
C ARG A 31 -23.13 14.31 0.42
N GLU A 32 -24.37 13.88 0.13
CA GLU A 32 -24.57 12.49 -0.25
C GLU A 32 -23.86 12.16 -1.58
N LEU A 33 -23.15 11.03 -1.57
CA LEU A 33 -22.51 10.47 -2.75
C LEU A 33 -23.51 9.69 -3.61
N SER A 34 -23.37 9.84 -4.93
CA SER A 34 -24.03 8.96 -5.90
C SER A 34 -23.55 7.52 -5.74
N LYS A 35 -24.28 6.56 -6.32
CA LYS A 35 -23.90 5.14 -6.29
C LYS A 35 -22.49 4.89 -6.86
N LEU A 36 -22.14 5.59 -7.94
CA LEU A 36 -20.83 5.46 -8.57
C LEU A 36 -19.72 6.04 -7.69
N GLU A 37 -19.96 7.18 -7.05
CA GLU A 37 -19.00 7.79 -6.12
C GLU A 37 -18.79 6.94 -4.87
N LYS A 38 -19.85 6.32 -4.34
CA LYS A 38 -19.75 5.35 -3.23
C LYS A 38 -18.85 4.17 -3.64
N GLN A 39 -18.99 3.65 -4.86
CA GLN A 39 -18.10 2.60 -5.39
C GLN A 39 -16.66 3.11 -5.55
N GLY A 40 -16.47 4.33 -6.06
CA GLY A 40 -15.16 4.95 -6.19
C GLY A 40 -14.45 5.12 -4.84
N LEU A 41 -15.18 5.52 -3.80
CA LEU A 41 -14.67 5.64 -2.44
C LEU A 41 -14.23 4.28 -1.87
N ILE A 42 -15.04 3.24 -2.05
CA ILE A 42 -14.69 1.86 -1.62
C ILE A 42 -13.43 1.39 -2.34
N GLN A 43 -13.36 1.54 -3.67
CA GLN A 43 -12.18 1.18 -4.44
C GLN A 43 -10.95 1.97 -3.97
N SER A 44 -11.14 3.26 -3.66
CA SER A 44 -10.10 4.14 -3.14
C SER A 44 -9.50 3.65 -1.83
N PHE A 45 -10.37 3.22 -0.93
CA PHE A 45 -9.97 2.59 0.32
C PHE A 45 -9.17 1.30 0.09
N GLU A 46 -9.68 0.39 -0.75
CA GLU A 46 -9.05 -0.91 -1.01
C GLU A 46 -7.65 -0.78 -1.58
N TYR A 47 -7.45 0.02 -2.63
CA TYR A 47 -6.13 0.16 -3.24
C TYR A 47 -5.17 0.93 -2.33
N THR A 48 -5.66 1.88 -1.53
CA THR A 48 -4.83 2.61 -0.55
C THR A 48 -4.32 1.67 0.54
N TYR A 49 -5.18 0.78 1.05
CA TYR A 49 -4.81 -0.24 2.01
C TYR A 49 -3.76 -1.21 1.46
N GLU A 50 -3.96 -1.71 0.23
CA GLU A 50 -2.99 -2.61 -0.42
C GLU A 50 -1.62 -1.93 -0.61
N LEU A 51 -1.61 -0.65 -1.04
CA LEU A 51 -0.38 0.13 -1.15
C LEU A 51 0.33 0.30 0.20
N ALA A 52 -0.42 0.52 1.29
CA ALA A 52 0.14 0.62 2.63
C ALA A 52 0.85 -0.68 3.01
N TRP A 53 0.16 -1.82 2.84
CA TRP A 53 0.70 -3.14 3.16
C TRP A 53 1.97 -3.47 2.36
N ILE A 54 1.93 -3.28 1.04
CA ILE A 54 3.08 -3.55 0.17
C ILE A 54 4.27 -2.65 0.57
N THR A 55 4.02 -1.38 0.87
CA THR A 55 5.06 -0.43 1.28
C THR A 55 5.75 -0.88 2.57
N ILE A 56 4.97 -1.23 3.59
CA ILE A 56 5.48 -1.71 4.88
C ILE A 56 6.29 -3.00 4.69
N ARG A 57 5.76 -3.95 3.92
CA ARG A 57 6.45 -5.21 3.61
C ARG A 57 7.79 -4.99 2.93
N ASP A 58 7.85 -4.10 1.93
CA ASP A 58 9.08 -3.82 1.18
C ASP A 58 10.09 -3.04 2.04
N PHE A 59 9.63 -2.15 2.93
CA PHE A 59 10.47 -1.51 3.94
C PHE A 59 11.13 -2.55 4.85
N TYR A 60 10.34 -3.45 5.46
CA TYR A 60 10.88 -4.48 6.35
C TYR A 60 11.82 -5.45 5.62
N ARG A 61 11.52 -5.83 4.38
CA ARG A 61 12.44 -6.66 3.58
C ARG A 61 13.79 -6.00 3.36
N MET A 62 13.80 -4.70 3.06
CA MET A 62 15.05 -3.96 2.89
C MET A 62 15.80 -3.84 4.21
N VAL A 63 15.13 -3.48 5.32
CA VAL A 63 15.74 -3.40 6.65
C VAL A 63 16.33 -4.74 7.06
N SER A 64 15.55 -5.83 6.98
CA SER A 64 16.01 -7.18 7.29
C SER A 64 17.13 -7.66 6.37
N SER A 65 17.15 -7.23 5.10
CA SER A 65 18.28 -7.50 4.19
C SER A 65 19.55 -6.75 4.60
N LYS A 66 19.42 -5.54 5.15
CA LYS A 66 20.57 -4.74 5.65
C LYS A 66 21.14 -5.34 6.94
N TYR A 67 20.29 -5.95 7.77
CA TYR A 67 20.66 -6.57 9.05
C TYR A 67 20.67 -8.09 9.00
N LYS A 68 21.05 -8.69 7.87
CA LYS A 68 20.96 -10.15 7.66
C LYS A 68 21.85 -10.89 8.68
N TYR A 69 21.24 -11.42 9.73
CA TYR A 69 21.85 -12.42 10.61
C TYR A 69 22.13 -13.70 9.80
N PRO A 70 23.35 -14.25 9.85
CA PRO A 70 23.67 -15.50 9.16
C PRO A 70 22.95 -16.63 9.90
N GLY A 71 21.88 -17.21 9.35
CA GLY A 71 21.39 -18.47 9.94
C GLY A 71 19.97 -18.99 9.71
N ARG A 72 19.07 -18.41 8.90
CA ARG A 72 17.80 -19.12 8.59
C ARG A 72 17.42 -19.11 7.11
N GLY A 73 17.34 -20.33 6.58
CA GLY A 73 16.97 -20.67 5.23
C GLY A 73 15.56 -20.22 4.85
N LYS A 74 15.44 -19.88 3.56
CA LYS A 74 14.23 -19.49 2.85
C LYS A 74 13.12 -20.52 3.07
N LYS A 75 11.90 -20.10 3.46
CA LYS A 75 10.62 -20.38 2.78
C LYS A 75 9.55 -19.40 3.29
N ALA A 76 9.09 -18.49 2.44
CA ALA A 76 7.80 -17.83 2.62
C ALA A 76 7.14 -17.82 1.24
N ASP A 77 6.25 -18.78 1.03
CA ASP A 77 5.49 -19.00 -0.20
C ASP A 77 4.55 -17.81 -0.42
N SER A 78 4.63 -17.20 -1.60
CA SER A 78 3.90 -15.99 -1.99
C SER A 78 2.46 -16.25 -2.43
N ARG A 79 1.92 -17.45 -2.20
CA ARG A 79 0.57 -17.86 -2.63
C ARG A 79 -0.60 -17.37 -1.77
N PHE A 80 -0.37 -16.60 -0.71
CA PHE A 80 -1.44 -16.28 0.25
C PHE A 80 -2.26 -15.00 0.01
N TYR A 81 -1.96 -14.16 -1.00
CA TYR A 81 -2.62 -12.84 -1.13
C TYR A 81 -3.40 -12.60 -2.42
N SER A 82 -3.80 -13.64 -3.18
CA SER A 82 -4.62 -13.44 -4.41
C SER A 82 -6.08 -13.90 -4.30
N LYS A 83 -6.62 -14.05 -3.09
CA LYS A 83 -8.05 -14.32 -2.92
C LYS A 83 -8.60 -13.61 -1.70
N ARG A 84 -9.14 -12.42 -1.93
CA ARG A 84 -10.42 -11.95 -1.42
C ARG A 84 -10.85 -10.76 -2.24
#